data_AF-A0A4Z0V650-F1
#
_entry.id   AF-A0A4Z0V650-F1
#
_cell.length_a   1.000
_cell.length_b   1.000
_cell.length_c   1.000
_cell.angle_alpha   90.00
_cell.angle_beta   90.00
_cell.angle_gamma   90.00
#
_symmetry.space_group_name_H-M   'P 1'
#
loop_
_entity.id
_entity.type
_entity.pdbx_description
1 polymer ?
#
loop_
_entity_poly.entity_id
_entity_poly.type
_entity_poly.pdbx_seq_one_letter_code
_entity_poly.pdbx_strand_id
1 'polypeptide(L)'
;MRYVFLSLLAFVMASCGDASVAERVTSAEMAFAAEDAASSRRICDAILSDTGNAGGITASELCRLSILYMQLYDRTDEAEALDLAIRCYRSAFSENADSAKYYYSHLPVDQDRYAMSLSTLVQSIDNPSKVDYENVDSIFDSESMKDVK
;
A
#
# COMPACT_ATOMS: atom_id res chain seq x y z
N MET A 1 41.35 -28.56 -4.95
CA MET A 1 40.60 -28.43 -6.21
C MET A 1 39.29 -29.19 -6.04
N ARG A 2 38.17 -28.45 -5.98
CA ARG A 2 36.82 -28.79 -6.49
C ARG A 2 36.26 -30.18 -6.08
N TYR A 3 35.16 -30.30 -5.32
CA TYR A 3 33.89 -29.59 -5.49
C TYR A 3 33.17 -29.46 -4.15
N VAL A 4 32.98 -28.19 -3.79
CA VAL A 4 32.07 -27.65 -2.78
C VAL A 4 30.63 -27.85 -3.24
N PHE A 5 29.76 -28.25 -2.30
CA PHE A 5 28.32 -27.99 -2.23
C PHE A 5 27.52 -27.96 -3.54
N LEU A 6 26.68 -28.97 -3.78
CA LEU A 6 25.40 -28.75 -4.47
C LEU A 6 24.52 -29.99 -4.41
N SER A 7 23.64 -30.04 -3.41
CA SER A 7 22.42 -30.85 -3.45
C SER A 7 21.42 -30.25 -2.46
N LEU A 8 21.05 -28.99 -2.70
CA LEU A 8 19.87 -28.42 -2.07
C LEU A 8 18.66 -28.95 -2.84
N LEU A 9 17.97 -29.87 -2.19
CA LEU A 9 16.75 -30.53 -2.65
C LEU A 9 15.64 -29.49 -2.85
N ALA A 10 15.44 -29.06 -4.09
CA ALA A 10 14.29 -28.24 -4.48
C ALA A 10 13.05 -29.14 -4.60
N PHE A 11 12.29 -29.25 -3.50
CA PHE A 11 10.98 -29.87 -3.51
C PHE A 11 9.92 -28.76 -3.42
N VAL A 12 9.61 -28.13 -4.55
CA VAL A 12 8.44 -27.26 -4.66
C VAL A 12 7.29 -28.14 -5.13
N MET A 13 6.46 -28.57 -4.18
CA MET A 13 5.15 -29.17 -4.50
C MET A 13 4.27 -28.06 -5.10
N ALA A 14 4.06 -28.12 -6.41
CA ALA A 14 2.99 -27.39 -7.08
C ALA A 14 1.66 -28.07 -6.73
N SER A 15 0.99 -27.59 -5.68
CA SER A 15 -0.42 -27.92 -5.44
C SER A 15 -1.25 -27.07 -6.38
N CYS A 16 -1.71 -27.66 -7.47
CA CYS A 16 -2.64 -27.05 -8.43
C CYS A 16 -4.08 -27.35 -7.98
N GLY A 17 -4.54 -26.56 -7.01
CA GLY A 17 -5.96 -26.27 -6.77
C GLY A 17 -6.15 -24.77 -6.98
N ASP A 18 -7.37 -24.33 -7.28
CA ASP A 18 -7.69 -22.90 -7.37
C ASP A 18 -7.36 -22.25 -6.02
N ALA A 19 -6.25 -21.52 -5.96
CA ALA A 19 -5.72 -21.00 -4.70
C ALA A 19 -6.60 -19.86 -4.23
N SER A 20 -7.03 -19.92 -2.98
CA SER A 20 -7.84 -18.86 -2.36
C SER A 20 -7.11 -17.52 -2.42
N VAL A 21 -7.86 -16.41 -2.37
CA VAL A 21 -7.27 -15.06 -2.32
C VAL A 21 -6.27 -14.96 -1.15
N ALA A 22 -6.63 -15.46 0.03
CA ALA A 22 -5.75 -15.49 1.19
C ALA A 22 -4.42 -16.22 0.95
N GLU A 23 -4.43 -17.38 0.27
CA GLU A 23 -3.22 -18.12 -0.09
C GLU A 23 -2.36 -17.34 -1.09
N ARG A 24 -3.00 -16.68 -2.07
CA ARG A 24 -2.31 -15.85 -3.06
C ARG A 24 -1.66 -14.62 -2.41
N VAL A 25 -2.35 -13.96 -1.46
CA VAL A 25 -1.77 -12.86 -0.68
C VAL A 25 -0.55 -13.34 0.11
N THR A 26 -0.66 -14.49 0.78
CA THR A 26 0.49 -15.10 1.48
C THR A 26 1.63 -15.41 0.52
N SER A 27 1.34 -15.88 -0.70
CA SER A 27 2.35 -16.10 -1.73
C SER A 27 3.05 -14.81 -2.17
N ALA A 28 2.31 -13.70 -2.28
CA ALA A 28 2.87 -12.39 -2.61
C ALA A 28 3.78 -11.86 -1.50
N GLU A 29 3.39 -12.03 -0.23
CA GLU A 29 4.21 -11.66 0.94
C GLU A 29 5.50 -12.49 1.00
N MET A 30 5.41 -13.80 0.74
CA MET A 30 6.60 -14.66 0.67
C MET A 30 7.54 -14.25 -0.46
N ALA A 31 7.02 -13.91 -1.64
CA ALA A 31 7.83 -13.43 -2.76
C ALA A 31 8.55 -12.12 -2.39
N PHE A 32 7.85 -11.20 -1.72
CA PHE A 32 8.46 -9.96 -1.24
C PHE A 32 9.57 -10.23 -0.21
N ALA A 33 9.31 -11.10 0.76
CA ALA A 33 10.27 -11.52 1.78
C ALA A 33 11.49 -12.24 1.19
N ALA A 34 11.33 -12.94 0.06
CA ALA A 34 12.40 -13.57 -0.71
C ALA A 34 13.16 -12.57 -1.61
N GLU A 35 13.00 -11.27 -1.38
CA GLU A 35 13.54 -10.17 -2.18
C GLU A 35 13.07 -10.12 -3.65
N ASP A 36 12.03 -10.86 -4.03
CA ASP A 36 11.44 -10.84 -5.37
C ASP A 36 10.22 -9.92 -5.44
N ALA A 37 10.49 -8.61 -5.44
CA ALA A 37 9.47 -7.57 -5.55
C ALA A 37 8.66 -7.68 -6.85
N ALA A 38 9.27 -8.11 -7.95
CA ALA A 38 8.61 -8.22 -9.25
C ALA A 38 7.58 -9.36 -9.28
N SER A 39 7.88 -10.51 -8.67
CA SER A 39 6.90 -11.59 -8.54
C SER A 39 5.82 -11.23 -7.53
N SER A 40 6.17 -10.61 -6.40
CA SER A 40 5.19 -10.12 -5.43
C SER A 40 4.18 -9.18 -6.09
N ARG A 41 4.65 -8.17 -6.82
CA ARG A 41 3.81 -7.23 -7.58
C ARG A 41 2.87 -7.94 -8.55
N ARG A 42 3.41 -8.86 -9.37
CA ARG A 42 2.61 -9.64 -10.34
C ARG A 42 1.51 -10.45 -9.67
N ILE A 43 1.77 -11.04 -8.50
CA ILE A 43 0.75 -11.81 -7.76
C ILE A 43 -0.33 -10.87 -7.22
N CYS A 44 0.04 -9.73 -6.63
CA CYS A 44 -0.92 -8.73 -6.14
C CYS A 44 -1.83 -8.21 -7.26
N ASP A 45 -1.25 -7.86 -8.40
CA ASP A 45 -2.01 -7.33 -9.54
C ASP A 45 -2.97 -8.39 -10.11
N ALA A 46 -2.53 -9.66 -10.14
CA ALA A 46 -3.39 -10.77 -10.51
C ALA A 46 -4.55 -10.95 -9.52
N ILE A 47 -4.35 -10.75 -8.21
CA ILE A 47 -5.43 -10.83 -7.21
C ILE A 47 -6.49 -9.76 -7.48
N LEU A 48 -6.07 -8.51 -7.69
CA LEU A 48 -6.99 -7.40 -7.94
C LEU A 48 -7.75 -7.54 -9.27
N SER A 49 -7.13 -8.17 -10.28
CA SER A 49 -7.72 -8.36 -11.61
C SER A 49 -8.73 -9.52 -11.69
N ASP A 50 -8.62 -10.51 -10.80
CA ASP A 50 -9.33 -11.80 -10.88
C ASP A 50 -10.64 -11.84 -10.08
N THR A 51 -11.12 -10.67 -9.61
CA THR A 51 -12.29 -10.52 -8.73
C THR A 51 -13.63 -10.95 -9.35
N GLY A 52 -13.64 -11.46 -10.59
CA GLY A 52 -14.80 -12.02 -11.27
C GLY A 52 -15.16 -13.46 -10.87
N ASN A 53 -14.25 -14.23 -10.28
CA ASN A 53 -14.47 -15.64 -9.95
C ASN A 53 -14.35 -15.90 -8.43
N ALA A 54 -15.50 -16.19 -7.80
CA ALA A 54 -15.63 -16.90 -6.53
C ALA A 54 -14.95 -16.27 -5.28
N GLY A 55 -15.59 -15.27 -4.67
CA GLY A 55 -15.44 -15.00 -3.24
C GLY A 55 -15.28 -13.53 -2.82
N GLY A 56 -14.94 -12.64 -3.75
CA GLY A 56 -14.59 -11.26 -3.42
C GLY A 56 -13.29 -11.19 -2.60
N ILE A 57 -12.73 -9.98 -2.46
CA ILE A 57 -11.55 -9.75 -1.61
C ILE A 57 -12.07 -9.23 -0.27
N THR A 58 -11.73 -9.91 0.80
CA THR A 58 -12.13 -9.52 2.16
C THR A 58 -11.39 -8.26 2.62
N ALA A 59 -11.95 -7.56 3.62
CA ALA A 59 -11.28 -6.41 4.24
C ALA A 59 -9.87 -6.74 4.76
N SER A 60 -9.68 -7.93 5.35
CA SER A 60 -8.37 -8.39 5.84
C SER A 60 -7.35 -8.57 4.71
N GLU A 61 -7.77 -9.11 3.56
CA GLU A 61 -6.89 -9.27 2.39
C GLU A 61 -6.56 -7.92 1.76
N LEU A 62 -7.54 -7.00 1.66
CA LEU A 62 -7.31 -5.62 1.20
C LEU A 62 -6.34 -4.87 2.12
N CYS A 63 -6.46 -5.05 3.43
CA CYS A 63 -5.54 -4.52 4.43
C CYS A 63 -4.10 -5.05 4.25
N ARG A 64 -3.94 -6.35 4.00
CA ARG A 64 -2.61 -6.94 3.73
C ARG A 64 -2.02 -6.40 2.43
N LEU A 65 -2.84 -6.32 1.37
CA LEU A 65 -2.43 -5.78 0.08
C LEU A 65 -2.00 -4.32 0.19
N SER A 66 -2.70 -3.49 0.97
CA SER A 66 -2.32 -2.07 1.12
C SER A 66 -0.93 -1.91 1.71
N ILE A 67 -0.59 -2.68 2.76
CA ILE A 67 0.73 -2.68 3.39
C ILE A 67 1.79 -3.22 2.43
N LEU A 68 1.50 -4.31 1.73
CA LEU A 68 2.43 -4.89 0.77
C LEU A 68 2.74 -3.94 -0.39
N TYR A 69 1.74 -3.23 -0.90
CA TYR A 69 1.96 -2.20 -1.92
C TYR A 69 2.73 -0.98 -1.39
N MET A 70 2.55 -0.58 -0.12
CA MET A 70 3.41 0.44 0.50
C MET A 70 4.87 -0.02 0.60
N GLN A 71 5.09 -1.28 0.96
CA GLN A 71 6.44 -1.87 1.00
C GLN A 71 7.08 -1.96 -0.40
N LEU A 72 6.28 -2.29 -1.42
CA LEU A 72 6.72 -2.28 -2.82
C LEU A 72 7.06 -0.86 -3.29
N TYR A 73 6.23 0.13 -2.94
CA TYR A 73 6.51 1.54 -3.22
C TYR A 73 7.81 1.99 -2.56
N ASP A 74 8.03 1.70 -1.28
CA ASP A 74 9.26 2.04 -0.54
C ASP A 74 10.52 1.48 -1.23
N ARG A 75 10.39 0.35 -1.94
CA ARG A 75 11.49 -0.33 -2.62
C ARG A 75 11.70 0.09 -4.08
N THR A 76 10.62 0.43 -4.79
CA THR A 76 10.63 0.64 -6.24
C THR A 76 10.43 2.09 -6.65
N ASP A 77 9.88 2.92 -5.74
CA ASP A 77 9.45 4.30 -5.98
C ASP A 77 8.41 4.42 -7.11
N GLU A 78 7.69 3.34 -7.41
CA GLU A 78 6.66 3.29 -8.44
C GLU A 78 5.36 3.90 -7.91
N ALA A 79 4.98 5.07 -8.41
CA ALA A 79 3.77 5.79 -7.99
C ALA A 79 2.47 4.95 -8.13
N GLU A 80 2.44 3.99 -9.06
CA GLU A 80 1.31 3.07 -9.21
C GLU A 80 1.15 2.13 -8.00
N ALA A 81 2.25 1.71 -7.35
CA ALA A 81 2.18 0.96 -6.10
C ALA A 81 1.55 1.79 -4.98
N LEU A 82 1.89 3.08 -4.90
CA LEU A 82 1.27 3.98 -3.93
C LEU A 82 -0.24 4.14 -4.18
N ASP A 83 -0.66 4.35 -5.43
CA ASP A 83 -2.09 4.46 -5.78
C ASP A 83 -2.87 3.19 -5.40
N LEU A 84 -2.33 2.01 -5.74
CA LEU A 84 -2.95 0.74 -5.37
C LEU A 84 -3.00 0.53 -3.87
N ALA A 85 -1.97 0.94 -3.12
CA ALA A 85 -1.98 0.88 -1.67
C ALA A 85 -3.14 1.72 -1.07
N ILE A 86 -3.29 2.96 -1.53
CA ILE A 86 -4.36 3.87 -1.12
C ILE A 86 -5.73 3.28 -1.47
N ARG A 87 -5.89 2.74 -2.68
CA ARG A 87 -7.14 2.11 -3.13
C ARG A 87 -7.50 0.89 -2.29
N CYS A 88 -6.56 0.01 -2.02
CA CYS A 88 -6.76 -1.15 -1.15
C CYS A 88 -7.14 -0.73 0.27
N TYR A 89 -6.47 0.29 0.82
CA TYR A 89 -6.79 0.84 2.15
C TYR A 89 -8.25 1.34 2.20
N ARG A 90 -8.66 2.21 1.26
CA ARG A 90 -10.03 2.74 1.20
C ARG A 90 -11.07 1.64 1.00
N SER A 91 -10.76 0.66 0.16
CA SER A 91 -11.63 -0.49 -0.10
C SER A 91 -11.80 -1.35 1.14
N ALA A 92 -10.73 -1.56 1.94
CA ALA A 92 -10.82 -2.33 3.18
C ALA A 92 -11.78 -1.69 4.19
N PHE A 93 -11.72 -0.36 4.36
CA PHE A 93 -12.66 0.38 5.22
C PHE A 93 -14.08 0.40 4.69
N SER A 94 -14.25 0.37 3.36
CA SER A 94 -15.57 0.29 2.73
C SER A 94 -16.20 -1.10 2.88
N GLU A 95 -15.39 -2.15 2.83
CA GLU A 95 -15.82 -3.54 2.97
C GLU A 95 -16.16 -3.90 4.42
N ASN A 96 -15.24 -3.62 5.36
CA ASN A 96 -15.48 -3.83 6.78
C ASN A 96 -14.55 -2.94 7.63
N ALA A 97 -15.08 -1.79 8.07
CA ALA A 97 -14.33 -0.80 8.84
C ALA A 97 -13.79 -1.33 10.19
N ASP A 98 -14.54 -2.17 10.90
CA ASP A 98 -14.11 -2.73 12.19
C ASP A 98 -12.92 -3.67 12.02
N SER A 99 -12.98 -4.52 10.99
CA SER A 99 -11.89 -5.44 10.64
C SER A 99 -10.65 -4.69 10.16
N ALA A 100 -10.84 -3.66 9.33
CA ALA A 100 -9.74 -2.79 8.89
C ALA A 100 -9.08 -2.07 10.07
N LYS A 101 -9.89 -1.47 10.96
CA LYS A 101 -9.38 -0.80 12.16
C LYS A 101 -8.63 -1.75 13.08
N TYR A 102 -9.17 -2.96 13.30
CA TYR A 102 -8.49 -3.98 14.07
C TYR A 102 -7.14 -4.37 13.45
N TYR A 103 -7.09 -4.58 12.14
CA TYR A 103 -5.84 -4.90 11.46
C TYR A 103 -4.79 -3.81 11.63
N TYR A 104 -5.11 -2.55 11.28
CA TYR A 104 -4.14 -1.45 11.35
C TYR A 104 -3.71 -1.10 12.78
N SER A 105 -4.50 -1.44 13.81
CA SER A 105 -4.11 -1.23 15.21
C SER A 105 -3.26 -2.36 15.79
N HIS A 106 -3.08 -3.47 15.07
CA HIS A 106 -2.29 -4.64 15.50
C HIS A 106 -1.12 -4.92 14.55
N LEU A 107 -0.72 -3.94 13.75
CA LEU A 107 0.43 -4.08 12.88
C LEU A 107 1.74 -4.22 13.70
N PRO A 108 2.73 -4.93 13.14
CA PRO A 108 4.10 -4.84 13.62
C PRO A 108 4.62 -3.39 13.59
N VAL A 109 5.47 -3.04 14.56
CA VAL A 109 6.00 -1.67 14.73
C VAL A 109 6.72 -1.14 13.48
N ASP A 110 7.38 -2.02 12.72
CA ASP A 110 8.05 -1.68 11.46
C ASP A 110 7.08 -1.30 10.32
N GLN A 111 5.81 -1.68 10.45
CA GLN A 111 4.75 -1.43 9.48
C GLN A 111 3.83 -0.27 9.88
N ASP A 112 3.87 0.21 11.13
CA ASP A 112 3.07 1.33 11.63
C ASP A 112 3.23 2.59 10.76
N ARG A 113 4.45 2.86 10.29
CA ARG A 113 4.74 4.00 9.42
C ARG A 113 3.91 3.99 8.13
N TYR A 114 3.62 2.80 7.59
CA TYR A 114 2.81 2.65 6.39
C TYR A 114 1.34 2.94 6.68
N ALA A 115 0.82 2.45 7.81
CA ALA A 115 -0.55 2.73 8.22
C ALA A 115 -0.80 4.23 8.46
N MET A 116 0.13 4.91 9.13
CA MET A 116 0.07 6.36 9.35
C MET A 116 0.14 7.16 8.03
N SER A 117 1.00 6.73 7.12
CA SER A 117 1.14 7.36 5.80
C SER A 117 -0.16 7.21 5.00
N LEU A 118 -0.71 5.99 4.94
CA LEU A 118 -1.97 5.72 4.26
C LEU A 118 -3.13 6.52 4.86
N SER A 119 -3.25 6.57 6.19
CA SER A 119 -4.33 7.34 6.83
C SER A 119 -4.22 8.83 6.50
N THR A 120 -2.99 9.38 6.48
CA THR A 120 -2.75 10.80 6.17
C THR A 120 -3.06 11.11 4.71
N LEU A 121 -2.60 10.26 3.79
CA LEU A 121 -2.83 10.39 2.35
C LEU A 121 -4.31 10.28 2.02
N VAL A 122 -5.02 9.33 2.61
CA VAL A 122 -6.46 9.16 2.38
C VAL A 122 -7.23 10.36 2.93
N GLN A 123 -6.89 10.85 4.12
CA GLN A 123 -7.52 12.05 4.68
C GLN A 123 -7.29 13.29 3.81
N SER A 124 -6.10 13.48 3.24
CA SER A 124 -5.83 14.62 2.36
C SER A 124 -6.58 14.52 1.03
N ILE A 125 -6.77 13.30 0.51
CA ILE A 125 -7.57 13.03 -0.69
C ILE A 125 -9.06 13.27 -0.43
N ASP A 126 -9.58 12.78 0.69
CA ASP A 126 -11.02 12.86 1.01
C ASP A 126 -11.43 14.26 1.50
N ASN A 127 -10.50 15.02 2.07
CA ASN A 127 -10.73 16.39 2.54
C ASN A 127 -9.61 17.34 2.07
N PRO A 128 -9.56 17.69 0.78
CA PRO A 128 -8.59 18.64 0.28
C PRO A 128 -8.87 20.01 0.91
N SER A 129 -7.94 20.52 1.70
CA SER A 129 -8.04 21.87 2.26
C SER A 129 -8.17 22.87 1.11
N LYS A 130 -9.31 23.58 1.04
CA LYS A 130 -9.44 24.76 0.19
C LYS A 130 -8.53 25.82 0.77
N VAL A 131 -7.38 26.05 0.12
CA VAL A 131 -6.56 27.22 0.39
C VAL A 131 -7.34 28.41 -0.16
N ASP A 132 -8.01 29.16 0.71
CA ASP A 132 -8.63 30.43 0.34
C ASP A 132 -7.50 31.45 0.07
N TYR A 133 -7.24 31.69 -1.21
CA TYR A 133 -6.28 32.69 -1.68
C TYR A 133 -6.80 34.13 -1.51
N GLU A 134 -8.01 34.34 -0.99
CA GLU A 134 -8.62 35.68 -0.83
C GLU A 134 -8.05 36.52 0.34
N ASN A 135 -7.10 36.03 1.13
CA ASN A 135 -6.54 36.77 2.28
C ASN A 135 -5.05 37.14 2.17
N VAL A 136 -4.44 37.04 0.98
CA VAL A 136 -2.99 37.31 0.83
C VAL A 136 -2.70 38.72 0.28
N ASP A 137 -3.67 39.37 -0.37
CA ASP A 137 -3.46 40.68 -1.01
C ASP A 137 -3.53 41.88 -0.04
N SER A 138 -4.01 41.72 1.20
CA SER A 138 -4.13 42.84 2.14
C SER A 138 -2.91 43.07 3.05
N ILE A 139 -1.84 42.28 2.92
CA ILE A 139 -0.67 42.35 3.82
C ILE A 139 0.53 43.11 3.20
N PHE A 140 0.62 43.24 1.88
CA PHE A 140 1.82 43.80 1.23
C PHE A 140 1.80 45.30 0.94
N ASP A 141 0.69 46.02 1.16
CA ASP A 141 0.54 47.41 0.70
C ASP A 141 0.72 48.51 1.77
N SER A 142 1.13 48.19 3.00
CA SER A 142 1.20 49.19 4.09
C SER A 142 2.59 49.72 4.47
N GLU A 143 3.68 49.26 3.86
CA GLU A 143 5.05 49.64 4.28
C GLU A 143 5.91 50.37 3.22
N SER A 144 5.30 51.03 2.23
CA SER A 144 6.07 51.85 1.27
C SER A 144 5.39 53.17 0.91
N MET A 145 5.13 54.04 1.90
CA MET A 145 4.91 55.47 1.61
C MET A 145 5.05 56.35 2.85
N LYS A 146 6.26 56.46 3.44
CA LYS A 146 6.60 57.59 4.31
C LYS A 146 8.05 58.02 4.14
N ASP A 147 8.40 58.48 2.94
CA ASP A 147 9.57 59.34 2.73
C ASP A 147 9.41 60.19 1.47
N VAL A 148 8.44 61.11 1.47
CA VAL A 148 8.51 62.36 0.69
C VAL A 148 7.71 63.44 1.43
N LYS A 149 8.38 64.26 2.23
CA LYS A 149 8.51 65.71 2.00
C LYS A 149 9.29 66.38 3.13
#